data_AF-A0A7X0QQN1-F1
#
_entry.id   AF-A0A7X0QQN1-F1
#
_cell.length_a   1.000
_cell.length_b   1.000
_cell.length_c   1.000
_cell.angle_alpha   90.00
_cell.angle_beta   90.00
_cell.angle_gamma   90.00
#
_symmetry.space_group_name_H-M   'P 1'
#
loop_
_entity.id
_entity.type
_entity.pdbx_description
1 polymer ?
#
loop_
_entity_poly.entity_id
_entity_poly.type
_entity_poly.pdbx_seq_one_letter_code
_entity_poly.pdbx_strand_id
1 'polypeptide(L)'
;MAASPDLSVLANSLVVGVTGHRHLRGQDIAGLEAGVRTFLQELQSRFHGLPLVVLSPMAEGADQLVAQVALALGLHVVAPLPLPLALYREDFEDPASLQMLERQLHQVEVMELPLERGETVASLALPGPTRDRRYRQAGIFVSSHCHVLLALWDGQPSGRVGGTADIVRFHLEGATPADPDNRRATDTLLGPDQENVVHHLPAARRGAADLADARPRWLVAGEGAQAGSSLPDAFARMFSRQAAFNVDLRRYAAPIAAEPAPSPAAAACPVWRTFTGADWLARLYQRRVARVLSATYVLVALMGFAFFTYTDIVSDDLVIYLFLLLFAAGTVLMLIASRREWQRKYLDYRALAEGLRVQSYWRRAGIVVAGTRAFAHDNFMQKQDVELGWIRNVMRGAGIDGMRVPVTADAAQVQSVVAEWIGEPGGDGQLGYYAGSSLRRARLHRRAELLGLACIGLGVALCVLLAIFASRLDAQTKQVLVSVMGILSVAAAVHEAYMHKKADKELIRQYRFMQRIFASAHRRLAAVVDVVARQRILAALGEAALTEHAEWTLLHRERPLPQSRI
;
A
#
# COMPACT_ATOMS: atom_id res chain seq x y z
N MET A 1 -18.48 -26.36 -0.62
CA MET A 1 -17.93 -26.07 -1.96
C MET A 1 -16.57 -25.44 -1.77
N ALA A 2 -15.51 -26.22 -1.96
CA ALA A 2 -14.14 -25.71 -1.96
C ALA A 2 -14.00 -24.75 -3.14
N ALA A 3 -13.62 -23.50 -2.86
CA ALA A 3 -13.33 -22.52 -3.89
C ALA A 3 -12.19 -23.06 -4.78
N SER A 4 -12.39 -23.01 -6.08
CA SER A 4 -11.37 -23.28 -7.10
C SER A 4 -10.09 -22.48 -6.80
N PRO A 5 -8.89 -23.10 -6.85
CA PRO A 5 -7.65 -22.49 -6.35
C PRO A 5 -6.94 -21.53 -7.32
N ASP A 6 -7.47 -21.28 -8.53
CA ASP A 6 -6.66 -20.74 -9.65
C ASP A 6 -7.13 -19.42 -10.30
N LEU A 7 -7.95 -18.60 -9.63
CA LEU A 7 -8.09 -17.21 -10.06
C LEU A 7 -7.00 -16.38 -9.37
N SER A 8 -6.00 -15.94 -10.14
CA SER A 8 -4.96 -15.05 -9.64
C SER A 8 -5.61 -13.81 -9.02
N VAL A 9 -5.47 -13.68 -7.71
CA VAL A 9 -5.91 -12.49 -6.95
C VAL A 9 -5.18 -11.28 -7.54
N LEU A 10 -5.93 -10.30 -8.05
CA LEU A 10 -5.36 -9.10 -8.67
C LEU A 10 -4.49 -8.32 -7.68
N ALA A 11 -4.82 -8.37 -6.38
CA ALA A 11 -3.99 -7.80 -5.32
C ALA A 11 -2.54 -8.31 -5.33
N ASN A 12 -2.30 -9.53 -5.82
CA ASN A 12 -0.98 -10.16 -5.87
C ASN A 12 -0.37 -10.13 -7.28
N SER A 13 -0.92 -9.38 -8.22
CA SER A 13 -0.53 -9.41 -9.64
C SER A 13 0.04 -8.07 -10.11
N LEU A 14 0.80 -8.10 -11.21
CA LEU A 14 1.13 -6.90 -11.98
C LEU A 14 0.03 -6.68 -13.03
N VAL A 15 -0.71 -5.58 -12.94
CA VAL A 15 -1.84 -5.28 -13.82
C VAL A 15 -1.39 -4.34 -14.92
N VAL A 16 -1.53 -4.77 -16.17
CA VAL A 16 -1.27 -3.95 -17.36
C VAL A 16 -2.60 -3.51 -17.94
N GLY A 17 -2.87 -2.21 -17.91
CA GLY A 17 -4.04 -1.61 -18.54
C GLY A 17 -3.78 -1.38 -20.02
N VAL A 18 -4.80 -1.49 -20.86
CA VAL A 18 -4.67 -1.27 -22.31
C VAL A 18 -5.47 -0.06 -22.76
N THR A 19 -4.88 0.74 -23.64
CA THR A 19 -5.59 1.74 -24.41
C THR A 19 -4.95 1.87 -25.79
N GLY A 20 -5.75 2.05 -26.85
CA GLY A 20 -5.18 2.28 -28.18
C GLY A 20 -6.18 2.72 -29.23
N HIS A 21 -5.68 2.96 -30.44
CA HIS A 21 -6.53 3.32 -31.58
C HIS A 21 -7.40 2.15 -32.02
N ARG A 22 -8.65 2.45 -32.41
CA ARG A 22 -9.59 1.46 -32.95
C ARG A 22 -9.26 0.99 -34.36
N HIS A 23 -8.78 1.90 -35.20
CA HIS A 23 -8.48 1.62 -36.61
C HIS A 23 -6.98 1.62 -36.84
N LEU A 24 -6.33 0.49 -36.55
CA LEU A 24 -4.90 0.29 -36.76
C LEU A 24 -4.57 0.15 -38.26
N ARG A 25 -3.37 0.58 -38.64
CA ARG A 25 -2.87 0.41 -40.01
C ARG A 25 -2.42 -1.04 -40.24
N GLY A 26 -3.00 -1.71 -41.25
CA GLY A 26 -2.83 -3.15 -41.46
C GLY A 26 -1.38 -3.64 -41.56
N GLN A 27 -0.50 -2.86 -42.19
CA GLN A 27 0.92 -3.22 -42.35
C GLN A 27 1.72 -3.19 -41.04
N ASP A 28 1.25 -2.47 -40.02
CA ASP A 28 1.95 -2.34 -38.74
C ASP A 28 1.51 -3.41 -37.73
N ILE A 29 0.40 -4.13 -37.99
CA ILE A 29 -0.21 -5.08 -37.04
C ILE A 29 0.79 -6.13 -36.57
N ALA A 30 1.52 -6.77 -37.48
CA ALA A 30 2.51 -7.79 -37.12
C ALA A 30 3.65 -7.23 -36.25
N GLY A 31 4.08 -6.00 -36.52
CA GLY A 31 5.08 -5.31 -35.71
C GLY A 31 4.57 -4.95 -34.32
N LEU A 32 3.30 -4.51 -34.23
CA LEU A 32 2.64 -4.22 -32.96
C LEU A 32 2.46 -5.48 -32.11
N GLU A 33 2.02 -6.59 -32.71
CA GLU A 33 1.91 -7.89 -32.03
C GLU A 33 3.26 -8.36 -31.46
N ALA A 34 4.33 -8.25 -32.24
CA ALA A 34 5.68 -8.58 -31.78
C ALA A 34 6.16 -7.66 -30.65
N GLY A 35 5.87 -6.35 -30.74
CA GLY A 35 6.18 -5.37 -29.71
C GLY A 35 5.44 -5.66 -28.40
N VAL A 36 4.13 -5.91 -28.46
CA VAL A 36 3.30 -6.28 -27.30
C VAL A 36 3.79 -7.58 -26.67
N ARG A 37 4.09 -8.60 -27.48
CA ARG A 37 4.62 -9.88 -26.99
C ARG A 37 5.94 -9.69 -26.25
N THR A 38 6.87 -8.95 -26.84
CA THR A 38 8.18 -8.65 -26.24
C THR A 38 8.02 -7.93 -24.90
N PHE A 39 7.17 -6.91 -24.85
CA PHE A 39 6.88 -6.15 -23.65
C PHE A 39 6.32 -7.02 -22.51
N LEU A 40 5.30 -7.83 -22.80
CA LEU A 40 4.68 -8.70 -21.79
C LEU A 40 5.67 -9.76 -21.28
N GLN A 41 6.47 -10.36 -22.17
CA GLN A 41 7.50 -11.33 -21.80
C GLN A 41 8.64 -10.70 -20.97
N GLU A 42 9.06 -9.47 -21.29
CA GLU A 42 10.03 -8.73 -20.50
C GLU A 42 9.52 -8.55 -19.06
N LEU A 43 8.28 -8.09 -18.88
CA LEU A 43 7.69 -7.94 -17.54
C LEU A 43 7.61 -9.28 -16.79
N GLN A 44 7.21 -10.36 -17.44
CA GLN A 44 7.18 -11.70 -16.82
C GLN A 44 8.57 -12.14 -16.34
N SER A 45 9.60 -11.95 -17.19
CA SER A 45 10.99 -12.32 -16.89
C SER A 45 11.64 -11.44 -15.81
N ARG A 46 11.26 -10.16 -15.73
CA ARG A 46 11.82 -9.25 -14.74
C ARG A 46 11.20 -9.44 -13.36
N PHE A 47 9.93 -9.87 -13.30
CA PHE A 47 9.15 -9.93 -12.07
C PHE A 47 8.51 -11.31 -11.81
N HIS A 48 9.34 -12.37 -11.73
CA HIS A 48 8.89 -13.77 -11.53
C HIS A 48 7.97 -14.00 -10.30
N GLY A 49 8.00 -13.10 -9.31
CA GLY A 49 7.15 -13.18 -8.11
C GLY A 49 5.75 -12.58 -8.27
N LEU A 50 5.46 -11.94 -9.41
CA LEU A 50 4.22 -11.23 -9.74
C LEU A 50 3.59 -11.82 -11.02
N PRO A 51 2.51 -12.58 -10.91
CA PRO A 51 1.69 -12.95 -12.06
C PRO A 51 1.26 -11.70 -12.84
N LEU A 52 1.28 -11.77 -14.17
CA LEU A 52 0.89 -10.68 -15.05
C LEU A 52 -0.58 -10.84 -15.43
N VAL A 53 -1.35 -9.76 -15.30
CA VAL A 53 -2.77 -9.71 -15.69
C VAL A 53 -3.00 -8.52 -16.60
N VAL A 54 -3.73 -8.73 -17.69
CA VAL A 54 -4.08 -7.67 -18.64
C VAL A 54 -5.50 -7.21 -18.40
N LEU A 55 -5.68 -5.90 -18.28
CA LEU A 55 -6.96 -5.23 -18.12
C LEU A 55 -7.28 -4.48 -19.42
N SER A 56 -8.17 -5.06 -20.24
CA SER A 56 -8.48 -4.54 -21.58
C SER A 56 -9.99 -4.38 -21.77
N PRO A 57 -10.52 -3.21 -22.13
CA PRO A 57 -11.95 -3.02 -22.42
C PRO A 57 -12.47 -3.81 -23.62
N MET A 58 -11.58 -4.48 -24.37
CA MET A 58 -11.91 -5.31 -25.54
C MET A 58 -12.51 -4.54 -26.72
N ALA A 59 -12.23 -3.23 -26.84
CA ALA A 59 -12.66 -2.45 -27.99
C ALA A 59 -12.00 -2.92 -29.29
N GLU A 60 -12.67 -2.68 -30.41
CA GLU A 60 -12.10 -2.94 -31.73
C GLU A 60 -10.70 -2.32 -31.87
N GLY A 61 -9.78 -3.05 -32.52
CA GLY A 61 -8.41 -2.60 -32.78
C GLY A 61 -7.40 -3.00 -31.72
N ALA A 62 -6.71 -2.02 -31.13
CA ALA A 62 -5.60 -2.24 -30.22
C ALA A 62 -5.95 -3.09 -28.99
N ASP A 63 -7.11 -2.86 -28.37
CA ASP A 63 -7.53 -3.56 -27.16
C ASP A 63 -7.72 -5.07 -27.41
N GLN A 64 -8.32 -5.44 -28.55
CA GLN A 64 -8.46 -6.83 -28.99
C GLN A 64 -7.13 -7.48 -29.38
N LEU A 65 -6.24 -6.75 -30.07
CA LEU A 65 -4.91 -7.22 -30.44
C LEU A 65 -4.09 -7.57 -29.20
N VAL A 66 -4.04 -6.68 -28.21
CA VAL A 66 -3.31 -6.92 -26.97
C VAL A 66 -3.91 -8.09 -26.20
N ALA A 67 -5.24 -8.17 -26.11
CA ALA A 67 -5.91 -9.30 -25.46
C ALA A 67 -5.59 -10.63 -26.15
N GLN A 68 -5.50 -10.67 -27.48
CA GLN A 68 -5.13 -11.87 -28.22
C GLN A 68 -3.70 -12.31 -27.90
N VAL A 69 -2.75 -11.37 -27.92
CA VAL A 69 -1.35 -11.66 -27.58
C VAL A 69 -1.22 -12.15 -26.13
N ALA A 70 -1.95 -11.52 -25.20
CA ALA A 70 -1.96 -11.93 -23.79
C ALA A 70 -2.49 -13.36 -23.61
N LEU A 71 -3.63 -13.69 -24.22
CA LEU A 71 -4.20 -15.04 -24.19
C LEU A 71 -3.25 -16.08 -24.82
N ALA A 72 -2.58 -15.74 -25.92
CA ALA A 72 -1.59 -16.62 -26.55
C ALA A 72 -0.34 -16.87 -25.68
N LEU A 73 -0.05 -15.98 -24.73
CA LEU A 73 1.00 -16.15 -23.71
C LEU A 73 0.50 -16.87 -22.44
N GLY A 74 -0.78 -17.27 -22.40
CA GLY A 74 -1.39 -17.90 -21.23
C GLY A 74 -1.63 -16.93 -20.07
N LEU A 75 -1.70 -15.62 -20.35
CA LEU A 75 -1.95 -14.60 -19.33
C LEU A 75 -3.44 -14.50 -19.02
N HIS A 76 -3.75 -14.14 -17.77
CA HIS A 76 -5.12 -13.82 -17.39
C HIS A 76 -5.52 -12.45 -17.97
N VAL A 77 -6.73 -12.38 -18.52
CA VAL A 77 -7.29 -11.15 -19.09
C VAL A 77 -8.62 -10.83 -18.41
N VAL A 78 -8.74 -9.61 -17.90
CA VAL A 78 -9.97 -9.07 -17.32
C VAL A 78 -10.52 -8.00 -18.26
N ALA A 79 -11.79 -8.14 -18.63
CA ALA A 79 -12.48 -7.29 -19.58
C ALA A 79 -13.54 -6.40 -18.90
N PRO A 80 -13.16 -5.17 -18.45
CA PRO A 80 -14.11 -4.19 -17.93
C PRO A 80 -14.91 -3.59 -19.08
N LEU A 81 -16.16 -4.02 -19.24
CA LEU A 81 -17.01 -3.57 -20.33
C LEU A 81 -17.69 -2.23 -19.99
N PRO A 82 -17.67 -1.23 -20.90
CA PRO A 82 -18.34 0.05 -20.69
C PRO A 82 -19.87 -0.08 -20.66
N LEU A 83 -20.40 -1.08 -21.36
CA LEU A 83 -21.82 -1.33 -21.58
C LEU A 83 -22.15 -2.80 -21.28
N PRO A 84 -23.42 -3.13 -20.99
CA PRO A 84 -23.88 -4.51 -20.98
C PRO A 84 -23.51 -5.21 -22.28
N LEU A 85 -23.09 -6.47 -22.19
CA LEU A 85 -22.48 -7.17 -23.32
C LEU A 85 -23.38 -7.20 -24.57
N ALA A 86 -24.70 -7.27 -24.39
CA ALA A 86 -25.67 -7.22 -25.49
C ALA A 86 -25.58 -5.93 -26.31
N LEU A 87 -25.53 -4.76 -25.65
CA LEU A 87 -25.42 -3.46 -26.32
C LEU A 87 -24.01 -3.23 -26.87
N TYR A 88 -22.99 -3.80 -26.21
CA TYR A 88 -21.60 -3.62 -26.63
C TYR A 88 -21.31 -4.27 -27.99
N ARG A 89 -21.94 -5.43 -28.26
CA ARG A 89 -21.82 -6.12 -29.56
C ARG A 89 -22.29 -5.28 -30.75
N GLU A 90 -23.29 -4.42 -30.52
CA GLU A 90 -23.88 -3.57 -31.56
C GLU A 90 -22.93 -2.45 -32.01
N ASP A 91 -21.89 -2.14 -31.23
CA ASP A 91 -20.91 -1.08 -31.54
C ASP A 91 -19.76 -1.54 -32.44
N PHE A 92 -19.71 -2.82 -32.84
CA PHE A 92 -18.67 -3.36 -33.72
C PHE A 92 -19.08 -3.23 -35.18
N GLU A 93 -18.35 -2.40 -35.94
CA GLU A 93 -18.61 -2.16 -37.36
C GLU A 93 -18.05 -3.29 -38.24
N ASP A 94 -16.89 -3.86 -37.86
CA ASP A 94 -16.24 -4.95 -38.60
C ASP A 94 -16.70 -6.33 -38.08
N PRO A 95 -17.33 -7.18 -38.93
CA PRO A 95 -17.70 -8.54 -38.57
C PRO A 95 -16.53 -9.40 -38.09
N ALA A 96 -15.31 -9.17 -38.59
CA ALA A 96 -14.13 -9.92 -38.16
C ALA A 96 -13.75 -9.57 -36.71
N SER A 97 -13.81 -8.29 -36.35
CA SER A 97 -13.60 -7.79 -34.99
C SER A 97 -14.67 -8.32 -34.02
N LEU A 98 -15.93 -8.41 -34.44
CA LEU A 98 -16.99 -9.03 -33.62
C LEU A 98 -16.75 -10.53 -33.40
N GLN A 99 -16.39 -11.28 -34.44
CA GLN A 99 -16.06 -12.70 -34.31
C GLN A 99 -14.82 -12.92 -33.44
N MET A 100 -13.88 -11.98 -33.45
CA MET A 100 -12.73 -11.98 -32.56
C MET A 100 -13.14 -11.79 -31.10
N LEU A 101 -14.02 -10.82 -30.83
CA LEU A 101 -14.58 -10.58 -29.50
C LEU A 101 -15.23 -11.86 -28.96
N GLU A 102 -16.14 -12.50 -29.71
CA GLU A 102 -16.83 -13.72 -29.25
C GLU A 102 -15.85 -14.84 -28.90
N ARG A 103 -14.81 -15.05 -29.70
CA ARG A 103 -13.76 -16.05 -29.42
C ARG A 103 -12.99 -15.73 -28.13
N GLN A 104 -12.74 -14.46 -27.87
CA GLN A 104 -12.03 -14.02 -26.68
C GLN A 104 -12.91 -14.05 -25.41
N LEU A 105 -14.21 -13.74 -25.53
CA LEU A 105 -15.15 -13.72 -24.39
C LEU A 105 -15.22 -15.05 -23.63
N HIS A 106 -14.95 -16.18 -24.30
CA HIS A 106 -14.88 -17.50 -23.66
C HIS A 106 -13.61 -17.75 -22.82
N GLN A 107 -12.58 -16.92 -22.98
CA GLN A 107 -11.26 -17.07 -22.38
C GLN A 107 -10.90 -15.92 -21.44
N VAL A 108 -11.66 -14.82 -21.45
CA VAL A 108 -11.45 -13.66 -20.58
C VAL A 108 -12.47 -13.62 -19.46
N GLU A 109 -12.11 -12.97 -18.37
CA GLU A 109 -13.03 -12.68 -17.28
C GLU A 109 -13.76 -11.36 -17.54
N VAL A 110 -15.06 -11.43 -17.80
CA VAL A 110 -15.89 -10.26 -18.10
C VAL A 110 -16.38 -9.58 -16.83
N MET A 111 -16.24 -8.26 -16.76
CA MET A 111 -16.78 -7.43 -15.68
C MET A 111 -17.56 -6.27 -16.26
N GLU A 112 -18.88 -6.27 -16.10
CA GLU A 112 -19.72 -5.14 -16.48
C GLU A 112 -19.59 -4.02 -15.45
N LEU A 113 -19.18 -2.83 -15.88
CA LEU A 113 -19.04 -1.70 -14.97
C LEU A 113 -20.43 -1.24 -14.48
N PRO A 114 -20.61 -0.97 -13.18
CA PRO A 114 -21.92 -0.59 -12.63
C PRO A 114 -22.45 0.70 -13.27
N LEU A 115 -23.76 0.77 -13.45
CA LEU A 115 -24.45 1.97 -13.95
C LEU A 115 -24.39 3.11 -12.90
N GLU A 116 -24.25 4.36 -13.34
CA GLU A 116 -24.31 5.49 -12.42
C GLU A 116 -25.75 5.74 -11.94
N ARG A 117 -25.90 6.46 -10.82
CA ARG A 117 -27.23 6.77 -10.26
C ARG A 117 -28.06 7.58 -11.26
N GLY A 118 -29.20 7.01 -11.67
CA GLY A 118 -30.11 7.64 -12.62
C GLY A 118 -29.90 7.21 -14.07
N GLU A 119 -28.85 6.43 -14.37
CA GLU A 119 -28.68 5.80 -15.67
C GLU A 119 -29.53 4.52 -15.76
N THR A 120 -30.17 4.32 -16.91
CA THR A 120 -30.90 3.08 -17.21
C THR A 120 -30.35 2.46 -18.49
N VAL A 121 -30.52 1.16 -18.66
CA VAL A 121 -30.14 0.46 -19.91
C VAL A 121 -30.81 1.12 -21.13
N ALA A 122 -32.03 1.64 -20.97
CA ALA A 122 -32.74 2.37 -22.02
C ALA A 122 -32.04 3.69 -22.41
N SER A 123 -31.46 4.42 -21.45
CA SER A 123 -30.71 5.66 -21.73
C SER A 123 -29.38 5.43 -22.46
N LEU A 124 -28.91 4.18 -22.52
CA LEU A 124 -27.66 3.76 -23.18
C LEU A 124 -27.89 3.12 -24.56
N ALA A 125 -29.13 2.81 -24.90
CA ALA A 125 -29.47 2.12 -26.14
C ALA A 125 -29.15 2.97 -27.39
N LEU A 126 -29.23 4.29 -27.30
CA LEU A 126 -28.95 5.21 -28.41
C LEU A 126 -27.54 5.81 -28.31
N PRO A 127 -26.84 6.01 -29.45
CA PRO A 127 -25.61 6.80 -29.49
C PRO A 127 -25.84 8.21 -28.95
N GLY A 128 -24.93 8.70 -28.11
CA GLY A 128 -25.05 10.02 -27.50
C GLY A 128 -24.04 10.27 -26.38
N PRO A 129 -24.07 11.48 -25.77
CA PRO A 129 -23.08 11.90 -24.79
C PRO A 129 -23.03 11.02 -23.53
N THR A 130 -24.16 10.37 -23.16
CA THR A 130 -24.20 9.41 -22.05
C THR A 130 -23.39 8.15 -22.38
N ARG A 131 -23.52 7.62 -23.61
CA ARG A 131 -22.75 6.45 -24.07
C ARG A 131 -21.25 6.77 -24.19
N ASP A 132 -20.91 7.96 -24.70
CA ASP A 132 -19.51 8.41 -24.77
C ASP A 132 -18.86 8.55 -23.38
N ARG A 133 -19.63 9.00 -22.38
CA ARG A 133 -19.18 9.04 -20.98
C ARG A 133 -18.89 7.65 -20.43
N ARG A 134 -19.66 6.62 -20.80
CA ARG A 134 -19.40 5.22 -20.40
C ARG A 134 -18.07 4.70 -20.97
N TYR A 135 -17.80 4.96 -22.24
CA TYR A 135 -16.51 4.62 -22.84
C TYR A 135 -15.34 5.32 -22.14
N ARG A 136 -15.49 6.62 -21.85
CA ARG A 136 -14.51 7.36 -21.07
C ARG A 136 -14.34 6.81 -19.65
N GLN A 137 -15.43 6.48 -18.96
CA GLN A 137 -15.41 5.88 -17.63
C GLN A 137 -14.70 4.53 -17.64
N ALA A 138 -14.90 3.70 -18.67
CA ALA A 138 -14.16 2.45 -18.83
C ALA A 138 -12.65 2.71 -19.02
N GLY A 139 -12.27 3.67 -19.87
CA GLY A 139 -10.87 4.06 -20.04
C GLY A 139 -10.24 4.60 -18.74
N ILE A 140 -10.97 5.46 -18.01
CA ILE A 140 -10.57 5.95 -16.68
C ILE A 140 -10.45 4.80 -15.69
N PHE A 141 -11.40 3.87 -15.69
CA PHE A 141 -11.39 2.69 -14.83
C PHE A 141 -10.13 1.85 -15.07
N VAL A 142 -9.81 1.56 -16.34
CA VAL A 142 -8.59 0.82 -16.68
C VAL A 142 -7.34 1.57 -16.23
N SER A 143 -7.27 2.86 -16.53
CA SER A 143 -6.15 3.73 -16.13
C SER A 143 -5.95 3.75 -14.61
N SER A 144 -7.02 3.92 -13.83
CA SER A 144 -6.97 4.00 -12.36
C SER A 144 -6.66 2.67 -11.67
N HIS A 145 -6.87 1.53 -12.33
CA HIS A 145 -6.64 0.21 -11.72
C HIS A 145 -5.47 -0.57 -12.34
N CYS A 146 -4.75 0.01 -13.28
CA CYS A 146 -3.53 -0.58 -13.79
C CYS A 146 -2.30 -0.09 -13.01
N HIS A 147 -1.22 -0.88 -13.11
CA HIS A 147 0.11 -0.52 -12.58
C HIS A 147 1.02 0.00 -13.69
N VAL A 148 0.77 -0.45 -14.93
CA VAL A 148 1.40 0.05 -16.16
C VAL A 148 0.31 0.20 -17.21
N LEU A 149 0.22 1.37 -17.84
CA LEU A 149 -0.68 1.56 -18.97
C LEU A 149 0.08 1.29 -20.28
N LEU A 150 -0.35 0.29 -21.05
CA LEU A 150 0.13 0.01 -22.39
C LEU A 150 -0.70 0.82 -23.40
N ALA A 151 -0.06 1.80 -24.05
CA ALA A 151 -0.71 2.71 -24.99
C ALA A 151 -0.26 2.46 -26.43
N LEU A 152 -1.18 2.04 -27.30
CA LEU A 152 -0.95 1.82 -28.73
C LEU A 152 -1.55 2.98 -29.55
N TRP A 153 -0.76 4.03 -29.80
CA TRP A 153 -1.26 5.24 -30.46
C TRP A 153 -0.18 6.04 -31.18
N ASP A 154 -0.57 7.12 -31.86
CA ASP A 154 0.28 7.94 -32.71
C ASP A 154 1.05 9.03 -31.94
N GLY A 155 0.81 9.15 -30.63
CA GLY A 155 1.40 10.18 -29.77
C GLY A 155 0.84 11.58 -30.02
N GLN A 156 -0.20 11.74 -30.85
CA GLN A 156 -0.74 13.06 -31.23
C GLN A 156 -1.92 13.45 -30.32
N PRO A 157 -1.97 14.70 -29.83
CA PRO A 157 -3.07 15.15 -28.99
C PRO A 157 -4.41 15.07 -29.75
N SER A 158 -5.48 14.74 -29.02
CA SER A 158 -6.83 14.68 -29.57
C SER A 158 -7.83 15.46 -28.72
N GLY A 159 -8.76 16.16 -29.37
CA GLY A 159 -9.89 16.81 -28.71
C GLY A 159 -11.09 15.89 -28.44
N ARG A 160 -11.01 14.60 -28.84
CA ARG A 160 -12.10 13.64 -28.62
C ARG A 160 -12.11 13.18 -27.16
N VAL A 161 -13.24 13.41 -26.49
CA VAL A 161 -13.49 12.96 -25.11
C VAL A 161 -13.47 11.44 -25.07
N GLY A 162 -12.68 10.84 -24.15
CA GLY A 162 -12.59 9.38 -24.02
C GLY A 162 -11.75 8.66 -25.08
N GLY A 163 -11.04 9.40 -25.96
CA GLY A 163 -10.05 8.81 -26.86
C GLY A 163 -8.75 8.44 -26.15
N THR A 164 -7.88 7.66 -26.82
CA THR A 164 -6.60 7.20 -26.25
C THR A 164 -5.74 8.34 -25.69
N ALA A 165 -5.61 9.44 -26.43
CA ALA A 165 -4.87 10.63 -25.99
C ALA A 165 -5.38 11.20 -24.67
N ASP A 166 -6.71 11.20 -24.47
CA ASP A 166 -7.36 11.69 -23.27
C ASP A 166 -7.10 10.77 -22.08
N ILE A 167 -7.11 9.45 -22.29
CA ILE A 167 -6.80 8.45 -21.27
C ILE A 167 -5.32 8.45 -20.88
N VAL A 168 -4.41 8.57 -21.85
CA VAL A 168 -2.96 8.67 -21.57
C VAL A 168 -2.65 9.93 -20.78
N ARG A 169 -3.23 11.07 -21.17
CA ARG A 169 -3.11 12.32 -20.41
C ARG A 169 -3.70 12.17 -19.01
N PHE A 170 -4.89 11.60 -18.88
CA PHE A 170 -5.50 11.34 -17.57
C PHE A 170 -4.61 10.45 -16.69
N HIS A 171 -3.99 9.41 -17.26
CA HIS A 171 -3.11 8.52 -16.51
C HIS A 171 -1.86 9.24 -16.01
N LEU A 172 -1.24 10.08 -16.84
CA LEU A 172 -0.01 10.79 -16.48
C LEU A 172 -0.26 12.00 -15.58
N GLU A 173 -1.29 12.80 -15.87
CA GLU A 173 -1.52 14.11 -15.25
C GLU A 173 -2.66 14.09 -14.22
N GLY A 174 -3.44 13.01 -14.11
CA GLY A 174 -4.58 12.92 -13.20
C GLY A 174 -5.74 13.88 -13.55
N ALA A 175 -5.64 14.64 -14.63
CA ALA A 175 -6.60 15.65 -15.05
C ALA A 175 -7.10 15.42 -16.49
N THR A 176 -8.32 15.84 -16.76
CA THR A 176 -8.90 15.89 -18.11
C THR A 176 -9.55 17.26 -18.34
N PRO A 177 -9.41 17.89 -19.52
CA PRO A 177 -9.93 19.24 -19.79
C PRO A 177 -11.45 19.38 -19.66
N ALA A 178 -12.17 18.27 -19.79
CA ALA A 178 -13.63 18.21 -19.77
C ALA A 178 -14.23 17.93 -18.39
N ASP A 179 -13.45 18.04 -17.30
CA ASP A 179 -13.93 17.80 -15.94
C ASP A 179 -14.23 19.11 -15.17
N PRO A 180 -15.49 19.39 -14.78
CA PRO A 180 -15.82 20.55 -13.96
C PRO A 180 -15.25 20.51 -12.53
N ASP A 181 -14.83 19.34 -12.02
CA ASP A 181 -14.23 19.16 -10.69
C ASP A 181 -12.70 19.27 -10.65
N ASN A 182 -12.10 19.88 -11.69
CA ASN A 182 -10.66 20.02 -11.90
C ASN A 182 -9.89 20.64 -10.72
N ARG A 183 -10.58 21.31 -9.77
CA ARG A 183 -9.98 21.91 -8.56
C ARG A 183 -9.37 20.90 -7.60
N ARG A 184 -9.86 19.65 -7.56
CA ARG A 184 -9.27 18.58 -6.70
C ARG A 184 -8.13 17.83 -7.41
N ALA A 185 -8.19 17.70 -8.73
CA ALA A 185 -7.13 17.09 -9.54
C ALA A 185 -5.83 17.92 -9.50
N THR A 186 -5.94 19.25 -9.39
CA THR A 186 -4.79 20.16 -9.22
C THR A 186 -4.00 19.98 -7.92
N ASP A 187 -4.61 19.50 -6.83
CA ASP A 187 -3.87 19.21 -5.59
C ASP A 187 -2.99 17.95 -5.72
N THR A 188 -3.41 17.00 -6.57
CA THR A 188 -2.64 15.79 -6.93
C THR A 188 -1.45 16.08 -7.85
N LEU A 189 -1.50 17.16 -8.62
CA LEU A 189 -0.46 17.56 -9.59
C LEU A 189 0.80 18.16 -8.95
N LEU A 190 0.71 18.58 -7.69
CA LEU A 190 1.81 19.21 -6.94
C LEU A 190 2.60 18.23 -6.06
N GLY A 191 2.37 16.93 -6.23
CA GLY A 191 3.16 15.87 -5.59
C GLY A 191 4.57 15.77 -6.23
N PRO A 192 5.65 15.64 -5.43
CA PRO A 192 7.02 15.65 -5.94
C PRO A 192 7.41 14.40 -6.75
N ASP A 193 6.60 13.33 -6.70
CA ASP A 193 6.96 12.01 -7.21
C ASP A 193 5.77 11.37 -7.93
N GLN A 194 6.02 10.90 -9.15
CA GLN A 194 4.98 10.47 -10.09
C GLN A 194 4.82 8.96 -10.09
N GLU A 195 3.60 8.50 -9.87
CA GLU A 195 3.32 7.10 -9.54
C GLU A 195 2.74 6.30 -10.71
N ASN A 196 2.55 6.96 -11.86
CA ASN A 196 1.93 6.39 -13.04
C ASN A 196 2.96 6.32 -14.18
N VAL A 197 2.91 5.22 -14.92
CA VAL A 197 3.86 4.95 -16.01
C VAL A 197 3.13 4.36 -17.21
N VAL A 198 3.45 4.88 -18.39
CA VAL A 198 2.89 4.42 -19.66
C VAL A 198 3.99 3.76 -20.48
N HIS A 199 3.74 2.55 -20.96
CA HIS A 199 4.54 1.98 -22.05
C HIS A 199 3.87 2.36 -23.37
N HIS A 200 4.50 3.26 -24.12
CA HIS A 200 4.00 3.73 -25.40
C HIS A 200 4.59 2.90 -26.54
N LEU A 201 3.71 2.23 -27.26
CA LEU A 201 4.01 1.55 -28.52
C LEU A 201 3.42 2.38 -29.67
N PRO A 202 4.25 3.06 -30.49
CA PRO A 202 3.74 3.92 -31.55
C PRO A 202 2.92 3.14 -32.58
N ALA A 203 1.69 3.56 -32.83
CA ALA A 203 0.74 2.91 -33.73
C ALA A 203 0.01 3.94 -34.60
N ALA A 204 0.15 3.82 -35.92
CA ALA A 204 -0.50 4.72 -36.87
C ALA A 204 -1.96 4.32 -37.10
N ARG A 205 -2.82 5.32 -37.32
CA ARG A 205 -4.19 5.09 -37.78
C ARG A 205 -4.21 4.65 -39.24
N ARG A 206 -5.24 3.88 -39.63
CA ARG A 206 -5.51 3.56 -41.03
C ARG A 206 -5.57 4.86 -41.85
N GLY A 207 -4.74 4.96 -42.89
CA GLY A 207 -4.66 6.13 -43.78
C GLY A 207 -3.79 7.29 -43.27
N ALA A 208 -3.14 7.17 -42.11
CA ALA A 208 -2.18 8.16 -41.62
C ALA A 208 -0.78 7.97 -42.24
N ALA A 209 -0.01 9.06 -42.28
CA ALA A 209 1.40 9.04 -42.70
C ALA A 209 2.26 8.22 -41.73
N ASP A 210 3.48 7.87 -42.16
CA ASP A 210 4.44 7.17 -41.31
C ASP A 210 4.80 7.99 -40.07
N LEU A 211 4.94 7.29 -38.94
CA LEU A 211 5.30 7.89 -37.67
C LEU A 211 6.79 8.29 -37.70
N ALA A 212 7.09 9.48 -37.18
CA ALA A 212 8.46 10.00 -37.14
C ALA A 212 9.41 9.16 -36.24
N ASP A 213 8.89 8.52 -35.19
CA ASP A 213 9.64 7.58 -34.34
C ASP A 213 8.74 6.41 -33.95
N ALA A 214 9.06 5.21 -34.48
CA ALA A 214 8.34 3.97 -34.24
C ALA A 214 8.87 3.17 -33.05
N ARG A 215 9.85 3.68 -32.30
CA ARG A 215 10.46 2.93 -31.18
C ARG A 215 9.55 2.93 -29.95
N PRO A 216 9.39 1.77 -29.27
CA PRO A 216 8.72 1.71 -27.97
C PRO A 216 9.45 2.57 -26.94
N ARG A 217 8.71 3.20 -26.03
CA ARG A 217 9.26 4.07 -24.99
C ARG A 217 8.42 4.10 -23.74
N TRP A 218 9.05 4.37 -22.61
CA TRP A 218 8.41 4.61 -21.33
C TRP A 218 8.13 6.10 -21.17
N LEU A 219 6.88 6.44 -20.83
CA LEU A 219 6.46 7.81 -20.52
C LEU A 219 6.11 7.89 -19.04
N VAL A 220 6.60 8.93 -18.40
CA VAL A 220 6.33 9.33 -17.03
C VAL A 220 5.97 10.82 -17.10
N ALA A 221 5.15 11.33 -16.19
CA ALA A 221 4.74 12.73 -16.22
C ALA A 221 5.94 13.69 -16.01
N GLY A 222 5.75 15.01 -16.11
CA GLY A 222 6.80 16.01 -15.85
C GLY A 222 6.95 17.04 -16.97
N GLU A 223 7.77 18.06 -16.73
CA GLU A 223 8.07 19.15 -17.69
C GLU A 223 8.78 18.59 -18.92
N GLY A 224 7.99 18.06 -19.85
CA GLY A 224 8.44 17.28 -21.00
C GLY A 224 8.53 15.80 -20.64
N ALA A 225 7.56 14.99 -21.09
CA ALA A 225 7.55 13.53 -20.93
C ALA A 225 8.95 12.94 -21.25
N GLN A 226 9.71 12.56 -20.21
CA GLN A 226 11.03 11.98 -20.41
C GLN A 226 10.83 10.58 -20.99
N ALA A 227 11.00 10.45 -22.30
CA ALA A 227 10.91 9.19 -23.01
C ALA A 227 12.18 8.36 -22.77
N GLY A 228 12.09 7.37 -21.91
CA GLY A 228 13.17 6.39 -21.68
C GLY A 228 12.99 5.12 -22.52
N SER A 229 14.09 4.46 -22.89
CA SER A 229 14.03 3.12 -23.51
C SER A 229 13.78 2.00 -22.49
N SER A 230 14.10 2.23 -21.21
CA SER A 230 13.96 1.26 -20.12
C SER A 230 12.99 1.75 -19.04
N LEU A 231 12.33 0.81 -18.35
CA LEU A 231 11.52 1.10 -17.17
C LEU A 231 12.37 1.84 -16.12
N PRO A 232 11.94 3.03 -15.64
CA PRO A 232 12.71 3.77 -14.64
C PRO A 232 12.91 2.98 -13.34
N ASP A 233 14.06 3.18 -12.70
CA ASP A 233 14.46 2.36 -11.55
C ASP A 233 13.50 2.45 -10.36
N ALA A 234 12.86 3.60 -10.14
CA ALA A 234 11.88 3.78 -9.08
C ALA A 234 10.69 2.81 -9.23
N PHE A 235 10.13 2.68 -10.45
CA PHE A 235 9.06 1.74 -10.76
C PHE A 235 9.55 0.29 -10.69
N ALA A 236 10.77 0.00 -11.14
CA ALA A 236 11.37 -1.32 -11.01
C ALA A 236 11.51 -1.75 -9.54
N ARG A 237 11.94 -0.84 -8.65
CA ARG A 237 12.01 -1.08 -7.20
C ARG A 237 10.62 -1.23 -6.59
N MET A 238 9.65 -0.43 -7.02
CA MET A 238 8.25 -0.55 -6.62
C MET A 238 7.69 -1.95 -6.92
N PHE A 239 7.80 -2.43 -8.15
CA PHE A 239 7.34 -3.79 -8.52
C PHE A 239 8.13 -4.88 -7.80
N SER A 240 9.45 -4.70 -7.60
CA SER A 240 10.25 -5.64 -6.81
C SER A 240 9.79 -5.75 -5.35
N ARG A 241 9.32 -4.65 -4.75
CA ARG A 241 8.73 -4.67 -3.38
C ARG A 241 7.41 -5.42 -3.34
N GLN A 242 6.55 -5.23 -4.34
CA GLN A 242 5.32 -6.00 -4.48
C GLN A 242 5.61 -7.50 -4.64
N ALA A 243 6.60 -7.86 -5.46
CA ALA A 243 7.04 -9.25 -5.61
C ALA A 243 7.57 -9.83 -4.29
N ALA A 244 8.33 -9.05 -3.51
CA ALA A 244 8.83 -9.46 -2.21
C ALA A 244 7.70 -9.70 -1.19
N PHE A 245 6.63 -8.90 -1.24
CA PHE A 245 5.42 -9.14 -0.44
C PHE A 245 4.77 -10.49 -0.79
N ASN A 246 4.63 -10.81 -2.08
CA ASN A 246 4.09 -12.10 -2.52
C ASN A 246 4.95 -13.29 -2.06
N VAL A 247 6.28 -13.15 -2.11
CA VAL A 247 7.21 -14.17 -1.61
C VAL A 247 7.00 -14.41 -0.13
N ASP A 248 6.85 -13.34 0.66
CA ASP A 248 6.59 -13.45 2.09
C ASP A 248 5.20 -14.05 2.37
N LEU A 249 4.15 -13.69 1.62
CA LEU A 249 2.83 -14.32 1.73
C LEU A 249 2.90 -15.83 1.48
N ARG A 250 3.56 -16.27 0.40
CA ARG A 250 3.74 -17.70 0.10
C ARG A 250 4.53 -18.42 1.19
N ARG A 251 5.59 -17.79 1.70
CA ARG A 251 6.44 -18.35 2.75
C ARG A 251 5.67 -18.65 4.04
N TYR A 252 4.69 -17.82 4.37
CA TYR A 252 3.90 -17.94 5.60
C TYR A 252 2.43 -18.26 5.34
N ALA A 253 2.11 -18.90 4.21
CA ALA A 253 0.73 -19.18 3.81
C ALA A 253 -0.04 -20.01 4.84
N ALA A 254 0.57 -21.07 5.38
CA ALA A 254 -0.06 -21.94 6.37
C ALA A 254 -0.47 -21.22 7.67
N PRO A 255 0.41 -20.48 8.38
CA PRO A 255 0.01 -19.75 9.58
C PRO A 255 -0.93 -18.58 9.27
N ILE A 256 -0.86 -17.96 8.09
CA ILE A 256 -1.80 -16.92 7.67
C ILE A 256 -3.20 -17.51 7.48
N ALA A 257 -3.32 -18.68 6.83
CA ALA A 257 -4.60 -19.34 6.60
C ALA A 257 -5.28 -19.83 7.89
N ALA A 258 -4.51 -20.00 8.98
CA ALA A 258 -5.02 -20.40 10.28
C ALA A 258 -5.61 -19.23 11.10
N GLU A 259 -5.43 -17.97 10.68
CA GLU A 259 -5.99 -16.82 11.38
C GLU A 259 -7.52 -16.78 11.22
N PRO A 260 -8.30 -16.71 12.32
CA PRO A 260 -9.74 -16.69 12.25
C PRO A 260 -10.25 -15.37 11.67
N ALA A 261 -11.22 -15.45 10.77
CA ALA A 261 -11.99 -14.27 10.36
C ALA A 261 -12.95 -13.85 11.49
N PRO A 262 -13.17 -12.55 11.71
CA PRO A 262 -14.06 -12.05 12.76
C PRO A 262 -15.54 -12.37 12.48
N SER A 263 -15.90 -12.54 11.21
CA SER A 263 -17.25 -12.90 10.79
C SER A 263 -17.26 -13.68 9.47
N PRO A 264 -18.34 -14.40 9.16
CA PRO A 264 -18.51 -15.04 7.85
C PRO A 264 -18.45 -14.06 6.68
N ALA A 265 -18.98 -12.84 6.87
CA ALA A 265 -18.92 -11.77 5.87
C ALA A 265 -17.48 -11.31 5.60
N ALA A 266 -16.64 -11.26 6.65
CA ALA A 266 -15.21 -11.01 6.49
C ALA A 266 -14.52 -12.16 5.72
N ALA A 267 -14.79 -13.41 6.07
CA ALA A 267 -14.20 -14.59 5.40
C ALA A 267 -14.55 -14.68 3.91
N ALA A 268 -15.75 -14.23 3.54
CA ALA A 268 -16.22 -14.18 2.16
C ALA A 268 -15.63 -13.01 1.34
N CYS A 269 -15.12 -11.96 2.00
CA CYS A 269 -14.58 -10.78 1.33
C CYS A 269 -13.13 -11.02 0.83
N PRO A 270 -12.85 -10.91 -0.48
CA PRO A 270 -11.49 -11.11 -1.00
C PRO A 270 -10.47 -10.13 -0.42
N VAL A 271 -10.87 -8.86 -0.23
CA VAL A 271 -10.03 -7.81 0.38
C VAL A 271 -9.58 -8.23 1.79
N TRP A 272 -10.46 -8.89 2.56
CA TRP A 272 -10.14 -9.33 3.91
C TRP A 272 -9.05 -10.41 3.92
N ARG A 273 -9.04 -11.32 2.94
CA ARG A 273 -8.00 -12.36 2.83
C ARG A 273 -6.62 -11.73 2.64
N THR A 274 -6.51 -10.73 1.77
CA THR A 274 -5.26 -9.99 1.56
C THR A 274 -4.88 -9.20 2.82
N PHE A 275 -5.86 -8.58 3.50
CA PHE A 275 -5.66 -7.91 4.78
C PHE A 275 -5.07 -8.84 5.84
N THR A 276 -5.61 -10.05 6.01
CA THR A 276 -5.11 -11.02 7.00
C THR A 276 -3.64 -11.35 6.78
N GLY A 277 -3.24 -11.55 5.51
CA GLY A 277 -1.84 -11.78 5.17
C GLY A 277 -0.94 -10.58 5.48
N ALA A 278 -1.38 -9.36 5.11
CA ALA A 278 -0.64 -8.13 5.39
C ALA A 278 -0.49 -7.85 6.89
N ASP A 279 -1.57 -7.99 7.67
CA ASP A 279 -1.56 -7.76 9.12
C ASP A 279 -0.69 -8.78 9.86
N TRP A 280 -0.79 -10.05 9.49
CA TRP A 280 0.05 -11.11 10.09
C TRP A 280 1.54 -10.84 9.86
N LEU A 281 1.92 -10.50 8.62
CA LEU A 281 3.29 -10.14 8.28
C LEU A 281 3.75 -8.88 9.02
N ALA A 282 2.89 -7.86 9.13
CA ALA A 282 3.17 -6.64 9.89
C ALA A 282 3.47 -6.97 11.35
N ARG A 283 2.64 -7.79 12.01
CA ARG A 283 2.86 -8.25 13.40
C ARG A 283 4.14 -9.08 13.55
N LEU A 284 4.46 -9.94 12.57
CA LEU A 284 5.71 -10.73 12.57
C LEU A 284 6.93 -9.82 12.54
N TYR A 285 7.02 -8.91 11.58
CA TYR A 285 8.18 -8.02 11.42
C TYR A 285 8.25 -6.97 12.53
N GLN A 286 7.11 -6.50 13.06
CA GLN A 286 7.08 -5.67 14.26
C GLN A 286 7.81 -6.33 15.44
N ARG A 287 7.51 -7.62 15.71
CA ARG A 287 8.16 -8.37 16.79
C ARG A 287 9.66 -8.56 16.53
N ARG A 288 10.09 -8.72 15.27
CA ARG A 288 11.51 -8.82 14.92
C ARG A 288 12.25 -7.50 15.13
N VAL A 289 11.68 -6.39 14.66
CA VAL A 289 12.26 -5.05 14.85
C VAL A 289 12.34 -4.71 16.34
N ALA A 290 11.28 -4.99 17.11
CA ALA A 290 11.30 -4.78 18.56
C ALA A 290 12.39 -5.60 19.25
N ARG A 291 12.58 -6.87 18.85
CA ARG A 291 13.66 -7.73 19.37
C ARG A 291 15.05 -7.21 19.01
N VAL A 292 15.27 -6.77 17.77
CA VAL A 292 16.55 -6.18 17.34
C VAL A 292 16.83 -4.91 18.12
N LEU A 293 15.84 -4.02 18.25
CA LEU A 293 15.98 -2.80 19.02
C LEU A 293 16.36 -3.12 20.47
N SER A 294 15.59 -3.99 21.14
CA SER A 294 15.91 -4.39 22.52
C SER A 294 17.28 -5.04 22.65
N ALA A 295 17.64 -5.99 21.77
CA ALA A 295 18.96 -6.64 21.80
C ALA A 295 20.11 -5.65 21.59
N THR A 296 19.93 -4.66 20.71
CA THR A 296 20.93 -3.61 20.48
C THR A 296 21.20 -2.80 21.74
N TYR A 297 20.14 -2.31 22.39
CA TYR A 297 20.31 -1.49 23.59
C TYR A 297 20.81 -2.31 24.78
N VAL A 298 20.50 -3.62 24.85
CA VAL A 298 21.12 -4.54 25.81
C VAL A 298 22.63 -4.67 25.53
N LEU A 299 23.03 -4.84 24.27
CA LEU A 299 24.46 -4.91 23.91
C LEU A 299 25.19 -3.60 24.24
N VAL A 300 24.58 -2.44 23.97
CA VAL A 300 25.15 -1.13 24.34
C VAL A 300 25.29 -0.99 25.87
N ALA A 301 24.30 -1.45 26.64
CA ALA A 301 24.40 -1.47 28.11
C ALA A 301 25.54 -2.38 28.59
N LEU A 302 25.65 -3.59 28.04
CA LEU A 302 26.70 -4.54 28.38
C LEU A 302 28.09 -4.02 27.98
N MET A 303 28.21 -3.34 26.84
CA MET A 303 29.44 -2.68 26.42
C MET A 303 29.83 -1.57 27.40
N GLY A 304 28.88 -0.72 27.79
CA GLY A 304 29.12 0.34 28.78
C GLY A 304 29.53 -0.24 30.15
N PHE A 305 28.90 -1.34 30.56
CA PHE A 305 29.27 -2.07 31.78
C PHE A 305 30.67 -2.69 31.69
N ALA A 306 31.03 -3.33 30.57
CA ALA A 306 32.35 -3.91 30.34
C ALA A 306 33.44 -2.82 30.35
N PHE A 307 33.20 -1.70 29.66
CA PHE A 307 34.11 -0.55 29.66
C PHE A 307 34.34 -0.02 31.08
N PHE A 308 33.27 0.17 31.84
CA PHE A 308 33.35 0.65 33.22
C PHE A 308 34.06 -0.36 34.16
N THR A 309 33.82 -1.65 33.97
CA THR A 309 34.48 -2.71 34.74
C THR A 309 35.99 -2.70 34.48
N TYR A 310 36.41 -2.48 33.23
CA TYR A 310 37.82 -2.39 32.85
C TYR A 310 38.53 -1.20 33.51
N THR A 311 37.87 -0.04 33.57
CA THR A 311 38.46 1.19 34.12
C THR A 311 38.54 1.20 35.64
N ASP A 312 37.48 0.73 36.33
CA ASP A 312 37.30 1.00 37.75
C ASP A 312 37.31 -0.24 38.66
N ILE A 313 37.21 -1.46 38.10
CA ILE A 313 37.09 -2.70 38.88
C ILE A 313 38.23 -3.68 38.60
N VAL A 314 38.38 -4.14 37.36
CA VAL A 314 39.34 -5.18 36.96
C VAL A 314 39.98 -4.80 35.63
N SER A 315 41.26 -4.44 35.65
CA SER A 315 42.05 -4.11 34.45
C SER A 315 42.65 -5.36 33.78
N ASP A 316 41.81 -6.35 33.50
CA ASP A 316 42.19 -7.59 32.80
C ASP A 316 41.88 -7.45 31.30
N ASP A 317 42.83 -7.86 30.45
CA ASP A 317 42.71 -7.86 28.98
C ASP A 317 41.47 -8.63 28.50
N LEU A 318 41.01 -9.63 29.27
CA LEU A 318 39.78 -10.38 28.98
C LEU A 318 38.54 -9.47 28.88
N VAL A 319 38.47 -8.37 29.64
CA VAL A 319 37.34 -7.43 29.59
C VAL A 319 37.33 -6.64 28.27
N ILE A 320 38.51 -6.32 27.73
CA ILE A 320 38.64 -5.68 26.42
C ILE A 320 38.17 -6.64 25.32
N TYR A 321 38.60 -7.91 25.36
CA TYR A 321 38.14 -8.90 24.39
C TYR A 321 36.62 -9.12 24.47
N LEU A 322 36.03 -9.10 25.67
CA LEU A 322 34.59 -9.13 25.86
C LEU A 322 33.90 -7.91 25.22
N PHE A 323 34.44 -6.70 25.43
CA PHE A 323 33.92 -5.48 24.81
C PHE A 323 33.93 -5.58 23.27
N LEU A 324 35.05 -6.01 22.69
CA LEU A 324 35.18 -6.21 21.24
C LEU A 324 34.20 -7.24 20.70
N LEU A 325 33.99 -8.35 21.43
CA LEU A 325 33.01 -9.37 21.07
C LEU A 325 31.58 -8.82 21.06
N LEU A 326 31.19 -8.05 22.08
CA LEU A 326 29.87 -7.42 22.17
C LEU A 326 29.66 -6.41 21.03
N PHE A 327 30.69 -5.63 20.69
CA PHE A 327 30.66 -4.70 19.56
C PHE A 327 30.49 -5.42 18.22
N ALA A 328 31.26 -6.50 17.99
CA ALA A 328 31.15 -7.32 16.80
C ALA A 328 29.75 -7.96 16.69
N ALA A 329 29.21 -8.50 17.79
CA ALA A 329 27.87 -9.05 17.83
C ALA A 329 26.78 -8.00 17.51
N GLY A 330 26.92 -6.78 18.05
CA GLY A 330 26.03 -5.66 17.74
C GLY A 330 26.06 -5.26 16.27
N THR A 331 27.26 -5.18 15.70
CA THR A 331 27.47 -4.87 14.27
C THR A 331 26.87 -5.96 13.38
N VAL A 332 27.11 -7.25 13.67
CA VAL A 332 26.53 -8.37 12.92
C VAL A 332 25.00 -8.36 13.00
N LEU A 333 24.43 -8.13 14.19
CA LEU A 333 22.99 -8.03 14.37
C LEU A 333 22.38 -6.91 13.49
N MET A 334 23.03 -5.75 13.44
CA MET A 334 22.59 -4.62 12.62
C MET A 334 22.72 -4.88 11.13
N LEU A 335 23.82 -5.48 10.69
CA LEU A 335 24.02 -5.86 9.29
C LEU A 335 22.95 -6.86 8.83
N ILE A 336 22.57 -7.81 9.67
CA ILE A 336 21.48 -8.74 9.37
C ILE A 336 20.14 -7.99 9.28
N ALA A 337 19.86 -7.10 10.23
CA ALA A 337 18.61 -6.35 10.28
C ALA A 337 18.44 -5.39 9.09
N SER A 338 19.53 -4.74 8.66
CA SER A 338 19.55 -3.84 7.51
C SER A 338 19.44 -4.61 6.19
N ARG A 339 20.24 -5.67 5.99
CA ARG A 339 20.18 -6.50 4.78
C ARG A 339 18.84 -7.19 4.58
N ARG A 340 18.14 -7.52 5.67
CA ARG A 340 16.80 -8.12 5.62
C ARG A 340 15.66 -7.09 5.59
N GLU A 341 16.01 -5.81 5.73
CA GLU A 341 15.10 -4.67 5.65
C GLU A 341 13.86 -4.81 6.55
N TRP A 342 14.04 -5.37 7.76
CA TRP A 342 12.91 -5.72 8.64
C TRP A 342 12.07 -4.51 9.06
N GLN A 343 12.71 -3.36 9.28
CA GLN A 343 11.99 -2.13 9.61
C GLN A 343 11.14 -1.65 8.44
N ARG A 344 11.69 -1.65 7.21
CA ARG A 344 10.93 -1.28 6.02
C ARG A 344 9.72 -2.19 5.87
N LYS A 345 9.92 -3.51 5.84
CA LYS A 345 8.84 -4.51 5.74
C LYS A 345 7.76 -4.34 6.80
N TYR A 346 8.15 -4.07 8.05
CA TYR A 346 7.19 -3.79 9.12
C TYR A 346 6.30 -2.58 8.81
N LEU A 347 6.90 -1.43 8.47
CA LEU A 347 6.16 -0.19 8.22
C LEU A 347 5.25 -0.33 6.99
N ASP A 348 5.81 -0.90 5.93
CA ASP A 348 5.16 -1.15 4.65
C ASP A 348 3.94 -2.07 4.75
N TYR A 349 4.11 -3.23 5.41
CA TYR A 349 3.01 -4.18 5.58
C TYR A 349 1.96 -3.67 6.54
N ARG A 350 2.34 -2.87 7.53
CA ARG A 350 1.38 -2.22 8.44
C ARG A 350 0.54 -1.19 7.68
N ALA A 351 1.17 -0.34 6.86
CA ALA A 351 0.46 0.65 6.06
C ALA A 351 -0.52 -0.03 5.07
N LEU A 352 -0.08 -1.11 4.42
CA LEU A 352 -0.95 -1.93 3.57
C LEU A 352 -2.10 -2.57 4.34
N ALA A 353 -1.84 -3.14 5.51
CA ALA A 353 -2.86 -3.78 6.34
C ALA A 353 -3.95 -2.77 6.76
N GLU A 354 -3.57 -1.58 7.24
CA GLU A 354 -4.55 -0.57 7.62
C GLU A 354 -5.38 -0.08 6.41
N GLY A 355 -4.74 0.08 5.25
CA GLY A 355 -5.40 0.38 3.98
C GLY A 355 -6.47 -0.65 3.61
N LEU A 356 -6.07 -1.92 3.53
CA LEU A 356 -6.96 -3.03 3.18
C LEU A 356 -8.06 -3.25 4.22
N ARG A 357 -7.78 -2.98 5.51
CA ARG A 357 -8.77 -3.08 6.58
C ARG A 357 -9.93 -2.11 6.36
N VAL A 358 -9.63 -0.84 6.11
CA VAL A 358 -10.64 0.18 5.82
C VAL A 358 -11.40 -0.16 4.53
N GLN A 359 -10.67 -0.55 3.48
CA GLN A 359 -11.25 -0.94 2.20
C GLN A 359 -12.20 -2.14 2.33
N SER A 360 -11.87 -3.13 3.14
CA SER A 360 -12.74 -4.29 3.40
C SER A 360 -14.03 -3.88 4.10
N TYR A 361 -13.96 -3.02 5.13
CA TYR A 361 -15.15 -2.53 5.83
C TYR A 361 -16.03 -1.68 4.92
N TRP A 362 -15.46 -0.81 4.10
CA TRP A 362 -16.22 -0.03 3.12
C TRP A 362 -16.92 -0.93 2.10
N ARG A 363 -16.22 -1.92 1.56
CA ARG A 363 -16.82 -2.86 0.61
C ARG A 363 -18.00 -3.61 1.24
N ARG A 364 -17.84 -4.11 2.46
CA ARG A 364 -18.89 -4.82 3.21
C ARG A 364 -20.05 -3.92 3.63
N ALA A 365 -19.80 -2.63 3.87
CA ALA A 365 -20.84 -1.64 4.12
C ALA A 365 -21.57 -1.19 2.84
N GLY A 366 -21.21 -1.73 1.67
CA GLY A 366 -21.77 -1.32 0.39
C GLY A 366 -21.36 0.10 -0.03
N ILE A 367 -20.30 0.63 0.57
CA ILE A 367 -19.68 1.88 0.16
C ILE A 367 -18.88 1.55 -1.08
N VAL A 368 -19.59 1.43 -2.20
CA VAL A 368 -18.97 1.49 -3.50
C VAL A 368 -18.70 2.97 -3.71
N VAL A 369 -17.45 3.36 -3.59
CA VAL A 369 -16.96 4.66 -4.06
C VAL A 369 -16.99 4.62 -5.60
N ALA A 370 -18.16 4.37 -6.18
CA ALA A 370 -18.37 4.09 -7.61
C ALA A 370 -18.40 5.36 -8.46
N GLY A 371 -18.11 6.51 -7.87
CA GLY A 371 -18.23 7.80 -8.53
C GLY A 371 -17.36 8.89 -7.93
N THR A 372 -16.44 8.56 -7.03
CA THR A 372 -15.38 9.49 -6.63
C THR A 372 -14.15 9.06 -7.40
N ARG A 373 -13.81 9.83 -8.43
CA ARG A 373 -12.62 9.65 -9.30
C ARG A 373 -11.29 9.66 -8.53
N ALA A 374 -11.34 10.00 -7.24
CA ALA A 374 -10.32 9.72 -6.25
C ALA A 374 -10.77 8.50 -5.43
N PHE A 375 -10.24 7.33 -5.75
CA PHE A 375 -10.36 6.21 -4.83
C PHE A 375 -9.61 6.58 -3.55
N ALA A 376 -10.02 6.11 -2.37
CA ALA A 376 -9.31 6.50 -1.15
C ALA A 376 -7.86 5.98 -1.09
N HIS A 377 -7.50 5.03 -1.95
CA HIS A 377 -6.11 4.64 -2.15
C HIS A 377 -5.31 5.69 -2.92
N ASP A 378 -5.95 6.50 -3.79
CA ASP A 378 -5.25 7.56 -4.52
C ASP A 378 -4.74 8.59 -3.51
N ASN A 379 -5.59 9.14 -2.63
CA ASN A 379 -5.14 10.13 -1.64
C ASN A 379 -4.23 9.57 -0.53
N PHE A 380 -4.11 8.25 -0.40
CA PHE A 380 -3.30 7.61 0.62
C PHE A 380 -1.81 7.63 0.23
N MET A 381 -1.00 8.42 0.94
CA MET A 381 0.46 8.51 0.74
C MET A 381 0.92 9.08 -0.62
N GLN A 382 0.15 9.99 -1.23
CA GLN A 382 0.42 10.59 -2.54
C GLN A 382 1.63 11.55 -2.59
N LYS A 383 1.97 12.21 -1.47
CA LYS A 383 3.11 13.16 -1.40
C LYS A 383 4.44 12.47 -1.09
N GLN A 384 4.55 11.17 -1.36
CA GLN A 384 5.62 10.31 -0.85
C GLN A 384 6.38 9.63 -1.99
N ASP A 385 7.54 9.05 -1.64
CA ASP A 385 8.43 8.33 -2.56
C ASP A 385 7.65 7.35 -3.45
N VAL A 386 7.89 7.40 -4.78
CA VAL A 386 7.29 6.52 -5.81
C VAL A 386 7.29 5.05 -5.39
N GLU A 387 8.33 4.64 -4.66
CA GLU A 387 8.47 3.26 -4.19
C GLU A 387 7.43 2.83 -3.13
N LEU A 388 6.54 3.70 -2.67
CA LEU A 388 5.36 3.38 -1.86
C LEU A 388 4.12 3.06 -2.69
N GLY A 389 4.16 3.35 -4.00
CA GLY A 389 3.07 3.06 -4.93
C GLY A 389 2.67 1.60 -4.99
N TRP A 390 3.57 0.68 -4.63
CA TRP A 390 3.24 -0.75 -4.59
C TRP A 390 2.14 -1.07 -3.56
N ILE A 391 2.03 -0.31 -2.46
CA ILE A 391 0.95 -0.49 -1.48
C ILE A 391 -0.40 -0.17 -2.13
N ARG A 392 -0.47 0.94 -2.87
CA ARG A 392 -1.66 1.35 -3.62
C ARG A 392 -1.98 0.36 -4.74
N ASN A 393 -0.99 -0.18 -5.44
CA ASN A 393 -1.17 -1.24 -6.44
C ASN A 393 -1.88 -2.47 -5.84
N VAL A 394 -1.42 -2.95 -4.68
CA VAL A 394 -2.08 -4.07 -4.00
C VAL A 394 -3.51 -3.70 -3.59
N MET A 395 -3.74 -2.49 -3.09
CA MET A 395 -5.08 -2.01 -2.74
C MET A 395 -6.00 -1.87 -3.97
N ARG A 396 -5.50 -1.42 -5.12
CA ARG A 396 -6.21 -1.35 -6.41
C ARG A 396 -6.65 -2.74 -6.86
N GLY A 397 -5.70 -3.68 -6.90
CA GLY A 397 -5.99 -5.07 -7.23
C GLY A 397 -7.01 -5.70 -6.29
N ALA A 398 -6.84 -5.53 -4.97
CA ALA A 398 -7.81 -5.98 -3.98
C ALA A 398 -9.19 -5.34 -4.16
N GLY A 399 -9.23 -4.08 -4.63
CA GLY A 399 -10.47 -3.37 -4.95
C GLY A 399 -11.25 -4.07 -6.06
N ILE A 400 -10.58 -4.43 -7.16
CA ILE A 400 -11.20 -5.20 -8.24
C ILE A 400 -11.61 -6.58 -7.74
N ASP A 401 -10.75 -7.29 -6.99
CA ASP A 401 -11.10 -8.57 -6.38
C ASP A 401 -12.38 -8.46 -5.52
N GLY A 402 -12.52 -7.37 -4.78
CA GLY A 402 -13.71 -7.06 -4.00
C GLY A 402 -14.95 -6.77 -4.85
N MET A 403 -14.80 -6.10 -6.00
CA MET A 403 -15.90 -5.81 -6.93
C MET A 403 -16.48 -7.07 -7.56
N ARG A 404 -15.67 -8.12 -7.75
CA ARG A 404 -16.08 -9.44 -8.27
C ARG A 404 -17.11 -10.13 -7.37
N VAL A 405 -17.11 -9.86 -6.07
CA VAL A 405 -18.04 -10.47 -5.12
C VAL A 405 -19.20 -9.50 -4.88
N PRO A 406 -20.44 -9.83 -5.28
CA PRO A 406 -21.60 -8.98 -5.04
C PRO A 406 -21.84 -8.82 -3.53
N VAL A 407 -22.14 -7.60 -3.10
CA VAL A 407 -22.47 -7.27 -1.71
C VAL A 407 -23.87 -6.70 -1.66
N THR A 408 -24.75 -7.28 -0.84
CA THR A 408 -26.10 -6.78 -0.60
C THR A 408 -26.07 -5.74 0.52
N ALA A 409 -25.91 -4.47 0.18
CA ALA A 409 -25.76 -3.38 1.15
C ALA A 409 -27.06 -3.01 1.89
N ASP A 410 -27.63 -3.94 2.64
CA ASP A 410 -28.82 -3.70 3.47
C ASP A 410 -28.45 -3.01 4.80
N ALA A 411 -29.47 -2.48 5.49
CA ALA A 411 -29.29 -1.80 6.76
C ALA A 411 -28.68 -2.72 7.84
N ALA A 412 -28.96 -4.02 7.78
CA ALA A 412 -28.47 -5.02 8.74
C ALA A 412 -26.97 -5.28 8.57
N GLN A 413 -26.48 -5.36 7.33
CA GLN A 413 -25.07 -5.51 7.00
C GLN A 413 -24.28 -4.26 7.40
N VAL A 414 -24.81 -3.06 7.12
CA VAL A 414 -24.16 -1.82 7.56
C VAL A 414 -24.08 -1.78 9.09
N GLN A 415 -25.14 -2.18 9.81
CA GLN A 415 -25.11 -2.27 11.27
C GLN A 415 -24.10 -3.32 11.77
N SER A 416 -24.01 -4.48 11.12
CA SER A 416 -23.03 -5.52 11.44
C SER A 416 -21.60 -5.01 11.26
N VAL A 417 -21.32 -4.26 10.18
CA VAL A 417 -20.03 -3.61 9.96
C VAL A 417 -19.74 -2.57 11.04
N VAL A 418 -20.72 -1.76 11.44
CA VAL A 418 -20.55 -0.79 12.54
C VAL A 418 -20.19 -1.50 13.85
N ALA A 419 -20.90 -2.57 14.19
CA ALA A 419 -20.65 -3.35 15.40
C ALA A 419 -19.27 -4.04 15.37
N GLU A 420 -18.83 -4.57 14.23
CA GLU A 420 -17.54 -5.24 14.10
C GLU A 420 -16.37 -4.24 14.03
N TRP A 421 -16.49 -3.19 13.22
CA TRP A 421 -15.42 -2.22 13.00
C TRP A 421 -15.25 -1.27 14.17
N ILE A 422 -16.32 -0.55 14.54
CA ILE A 422 -16.26 0.49 15.57
C ILE A 422 -16.40 -0.15 16.95
N GLY A 423 -17.43 -1.00 17.09
CA GLY A 423 -17.75 -1.65 18.35
C GLY A 423 -18.37 -0.72 19.39
N GLU A 424 -18.52 -1.24 20.62
CA GLU A 424 -19.09 -0.49 21.75
C GLU A 424 -18.00 0.06 22.68
N PRO A 425 -18.25 1.18 23.39
CA PRO A 425 -17.33 1.70 24.39
C PRO A 425 -17.03 0.67 25.48
N GLY A 426 -15.77 0.23 25.57
CA GLY A 426 -15.34 -0.76 26.57
C GLY A 426 -15.64 -2.21 26.21
N GLY A 427 -16.22 -2.48 25.03
CA GLY A 427 -16.43 -3.81 24.48
C GLY A 427 -15.41 -4.17 23.39
N ASP A 428 -15.82 -5.07 22.50
CA ASP A 428 -15.05 -5.49 21.33
C ASP A 428 -15.01 -4.40 20.24
N GLY A 429 -14.16 -4.56 19.23
CA GLY A 429 -13.98 -3.62 18.11
C GLY A 429 -12.83 -2.61 18.28
N GLN A 430 -12.69 -1.68 17.34
CA GLN A 430 -11.54 -0.75 17.33
C GLN A 430 -11.60 0.29 18.44
N LEU A 431 -12.78 0.70 18.87
CA LEU A 431 -12.92 1.67 19.96
C LEU A 431 -12.36 1.11 21.28
N GLY A 432 -12.72 -0.14 21.61
CA GLY A 432 -12.19 -0.86 22.77
C GLY A 432 -10.68 -1.11 22.65
N TYR A 433 -10.22 -1.54 21.47
CA TYR A 433 -8.79 -1.76 21.21
C TYR A 433 -7.94 -0.51 21.43
N TYR A 434 -8.36 0.65 20.90
CA TYR A 434 -7.60 1.90 21.05
C TYR A 434 -7.64 2.43 22.48
N ALA A 435 -8.78 2.34 23.17
CA ALA A 435 -8.90 2.72 24.57
C ALA A 435 -7.99 1.86 25.47
N GLY A 436 -8.04 0.53 25.31
CA GLY A 436 -7.22 -0.41 26.07
C GLY A 436 -5.73 -0.27 25.77
N SER A 437 -5.36 -0.14 24.49
CA SER A 437 -3.97 0.01 24.05
C SER A 437 -3.35 1.32 24.54
N SER A 438 -4.08 2.44 24.48
CA SER A 438 -3.66 3.74 24.99
C SER A 438 -3.38 3.68 26.50
N LEU A 439 -4.30 3.11 27.28
CA LEU A 439 -4.16 2.97 28.74
C LEU A 439 -3.00 2.05 29.12
N ARG A 440 -2.91 0.87 28.49
CA ARG A 440 -1.82 -0.10 28.76
C ARG A 440 -0.46 0.52 28.45
N ARG A 441 -0.32 1.17 27.29
CA ARG A 441 0.95 1.81 26.90
C ARG A 441 1.28 3.01 27.76
N ALA A 442 0.31 3.84 28.15
CA ALA A 442 0.54 4.95 29.07
C ALA A 442 1.06 4.47 30.44
N ARG A 443 0.51 3.36 30.98
CA ARG A 443 0.99 2.75 32.22
C ARG A 443 2.43 2.23 32.09
N LEU A 444 2.72 1.51 31.01
CA LEU A 444 4.07 0.99 30.75
C LEU A 444 5.09 2.12 30.56
N HIS A 445 4.72 3.17 29.83
CA HIS A 445 5.56 4.35 29.63
C HIS A 445 5.84 5.08 30.95
N ARG A 446 4.81 5.30 31.78
CA ARG A 446 5.00 5.91 33.11
C ARG A 446 5.91 5.07 34.01
N ARG A 447 5.77 3.74 33.99
CA ARG A 447 6.68 2.85 34.74
C ARG A 447 8.13 2.96 34.24
N ALA A 448 8.31 3.06 32.92
CA ALA A 448 9.63 3.26 32.33
C ALA A 448 10.24 4.62 32.69
N GLU A 449 9.46 5.71 32.65
CA GLU A 449 9.93 7.04 33.08
C GLU A 449 10.30 7.05 34.57
N LEU A 450 9.49 6.44 35.44
CA LEU A 450 9.80 6.31 36.86
C LEU A 450 11.07 5.51 37.11
N LEU A 451 11.32 4.45 36.35
CA LEU A 451 12.55 3.66 36.47
C LEU A 451 13.78 4.47 36.05
N GLY A 452 13.68 5.26 34.98
CA GLY A 452 14.75 6.18 34.57
C GLY A 452 15.05 7.24 35.64
N LEU A 453 14.02 7.89 36.17
CA LEU A 453 14.15 8.86 37.26
C LEU A 453 14.70 8.23 38.54
N ALA A 454 14.32 7.00 38.87
CA ALA A 454 14.86 6.28 40.02
C ALA A 454 16.35 5.97 39.85
N CYS A 455 16.82 5.61 38.65
CA CYS A 455 18.25 5.39 38.39
C CYS A 455 19.06 6.68 38.58
N ILE A 456 18.57 7.81 38.02
CA ILE A 456 19.20 9.12 38.18
C ILE A 456 19.19 9.55 39.66
N GLY A 457 18.04 9.43 40.33
CA GLY A 457 17.87 9.78 41.74
C GLY A 457 18.77 8.97 42.66
N LEU A 458 18.93 7.67 42.40
CA LEU A 458 19.85 6.80 43.13
C LEU A 458 21.31 7.20 42.89
N GLY A 459 21.69 7.51 41.65
CA GLY A 459 23.03 8.02 41.33
C GLY A 459 23.35 9.32 42.08
N VAL A 460 22.42 10.27 42.10
CA VAL A 460 22.55 11.52 42.85
C VAL A 460 22.63 11.27 44.37
N ALA A 461 21.79 10.38 44.90
CA ALA A 461 21.81 10.03 46.32
C ALA A 461 23.15 9.41 46.74
N LEU A 462 23.72 8.52 45.92
CA LEU A 462 25.05 7.94 46.14
C LEU A 462 26.15 9.01 46.09
N CYS A 463 26.04 9.98 45.17
CA CYS A 463 26.96 11.12 45.08
C CYS A 463 26.91 11.99 46.36
N VAL A 464 25.72 12.31 46.84
CA VAL A 464 25.53 13.08 48.09
C VAL A 464 26.05 12.30 49.30
N LEU A 465 25.77 10.99 49.39
CA LEU A 465 26.27 10.13 50.46
C LEU A 465 27.80 10.12 50.47
N LEU A 466 28.43 10.01 49.30
CA LEU A 466 29.88 10.04 49.17
C LEU A 466 30.45 11.40 49.58
N ALA A 467 29.79 12.50 49.23
CA ALA A 467 30.21 13.85 49.64
C ALA A 467 30.13 14.06 51.17
N ILE A 468 29.07 13.58 51.82
CA ILE A 468 28.87 13.74 53.29
C ILE A 468 29.82 12.84 54.09
N PHE A 469 29.99 11.59 53.67
CA PHE A 469 30.75 10.59 54.42
C PHE A 469 32.17 10.37 53.88
N ALA A 470 32.65 11.23 52.97
CA ALA A 470 33.97 11.10 52.33
C ALA A 470 35.12 10.93 53.34
N SER A 471 35.08 11.57 54.50
CA SER A 471 36.15 11.43 55.51
C SER A 471 36.03 10.18 56.37
N ARG A 472 34.87 9.50 56.37
CA ARG A 472 34.57 8.33 57.22
C ARG A 472 34.59 7.01 56.48
N LEU A 473 34.46 7.04 55.16
CA LEU A 473 34.49 5.85 54.31
C LEU A 473 35.95 5.47 53.96
N ASP A 474 36.23 4.18 54.04
CA ASP A 474 37.49 3.60 53.57
C ASP A 474 37.59 3.68 52.04
N ALA A 475 38.79 3.47 51.52
CA ALA A 475 39.07 3.61 50.09
C ALA A 475 38.28 2.60 49.23
N GLN A 476 38.09 1.38 49.72
CA GLN A 476 37.39 0.32 48.99
C GLN A 476 35.90 0.65 48.86
N THR A 477 35.24 1.09 49.95
CA THR A 477 33.83 1.49 49.89
C THR A 477 33.60 2.68 48.95
N LYS A 478 34.52 3.67 48.93
CA LYS A 478 34.45 4.79 47.97
C LYS A 478 34.50 4.31 46.52
N GLN A 479 35.44 3.42 46.20
CA GLN A 479 35.59 2.87 44.84
C GLN A 479 34.34 2.10 44.41
N VAL A 480 33.74 1.30 45.30
CA VAL A 480 32.48 0.58 45.02
C VAL A 480 31.33 1.55 44.78
N LEU A 481 31.18 2.60 45.60
CA LEU A 481 30.11 3.59 45.44
C LEU A 481 30.23 4.38 44.13
N VAL A 482 31.44 4.82 43.77
CA VAL A 482 31.71 5.46 42.47
C VAL A 482 31.41 4.48 41.34
N SER A 483 31.74 3.20 41.51
CA SER A 483 31.48 2.18 40.50
C SER A 483 29.99 1.97 40.22
N VAL A 484 29.20 1.84 41.30
CA VAL A 484 27.74 1.72 41.20
C VAL A 484 27.14 2.97 40.57
N MET A 485 27.62 4.16 40.92
CA MET A 485 27.17 5.43 40.34
C MET A 485 27.44 5.50 38.82
N GLY A 486 28.61 5.06 38.37
CA GLY A 486 28.96 4.98 36.95
C GLY A 486 28.05 4.02 36.18
N ILE A 487 27.81 2.82 36.71
CA ILE A 487 26.91 1.82 36.11
C ILE A 487 25.48 2.36 36.02
N LEU A 488 24.96 2.99 37.09
CA LEU A 488 23.63 3.59 37.09
C LEU A 488 23.51 4.73 36.06
N SER A 489 24.57 5.52 35.86
CA SER A 489 24.60 6.58 34.86
C SER A 489 24.54 6.02 33.43
N VAL A 490 25.30 4.97 33.14
CA VAL A 490 25.23 4.25 31.86
C VAL A 490 23.84 3.67 31.66
N ALA A 491 23.28 3.00 32.67
CA ALA A 491 21.94 2.41 32.59
C ALA A 491 20.86 3.46 32.32
N ALA A 492 20.92 4.62 32.99
CA ALA A 492 20.00 5.73 32.76
C ALA A 492 20.10 6.29 31.34
N ALA A 493 21.33 6.52 30.85
CA ALA A 493 21.57 7.03 29.50
C ALA A 493 21.07 6.06 28.42
N VAL A 494 21.36 4.76 28.56
CA VAL A 494 20.89 3.73 27.61
C VAL A 494 19.38 3.60 27.64
N HIS A 495 18.76 3.67 28.83
CA HIS A 495 17.30 3.64 28.97
C HIS A 495 16.63 4.84 28.30
N GLU A 496 17.14 6.04 28.53
CA GLU A 496 16.63 7.26 27.88
C GLU A 496 16.76 7.18 26.36
N ALA A 497 17.93 6.76 25.86
CA ALA A 497 18.14 6.57 24.43
C ALA A 497 17.21 5.51 23.83
N TYR A 498 16.93 4.42 24.55
CA TYR A 498 15.97 3.39 24.13
C TYR A 498 14.54 3.94 24.08
N MET A 499 14.11 4.69 25.11
CA MET A 499 12.80 5.32 25.17
C MET A 499 12.60 6.34 24.04
N HIS A 500 13.62 7.18 23.78
CA HIS A 500 13.60 8.13 22.67
C HIS A 500 13.45 7.41 21.33
N LYS A 501 14.18 6.31 21.13
CA LYS A 501 14.12 5.55 19.88
C LYS A 501 12.80 4.80 19.68
N LYS A 502 12.19 4.31 20.77
CA LYS A 502 10.93 3.57 20.74
C LYS A 502 9.71 4.45 20.41
N ALA A 503 9.81 5.77 20.60
CA ALA A 503 8.75 6.74 20.26
C ALA A 503 7.38 6.45 20.92
N ASP A 504 7.39 5.97 22.18
CA ASP A 504 6.17 5.57 22.88
C ASP A 504 5.20 6.76 23.10
N LYS A 505 5.71 7.98 23.27
CA LYS A 505 4.90 9.20 23.48
C LYS A 505 4.02 9.50 22.27
N GLU A 506 4.60 9.44 21.07
CA GLU A 506 3.90 9.64 19.81
C GLU A 506 2.87 8.54 19.58
N LEU A 507 3.23 7.27 19.79
CA LEU A 507 2.28 6.15 19.68
C LEU A 507 1.07 6.33 20.60
N ILE A 508 1.28 6.74 21.86
CA ILE A 508 0.18 7.02 22.80
C ILE A 508 -0.70 8.17 22.28
N ARG A 509 -0.10 9.23 21.76
CA ARG A 509 -0.85 10.39 21.21
C ARG A 509 -1.75 9.95 20.05
N GLN A 510 -1.26 9.10 19.16
CA GLN A 510 -2.01 8.61 18.01
C GLN A 510 -3.13 7.66 18.42
N TYR A 511 -2.88 6.73 19.35
CA TYR A 511 -3.95 5.89 19.90
C TYR A 511 -5.07 6.73 20.53
N ARG A 512 -4.75 7.81 21.24
CA ARG A 512 -5.75 8.75 21.78
C ARG A 512 -6.49 9.51 20.69
N PHE A 513 -5.81 9.92 19.62
CA PHE A 513 -6.44 10.58 18.49
C PHE A 513 -7.43 9.65 17.79
N MET A 514 -7.00 8.43 17.45
CA MET A 514 -7.86 7.40 16.85
C MET A 514 -9.05 7.08 17.75
N GLN A 515 -8.84 6.90 19.06
CA GLN A 515 -9.94 6.70 20.01
C GLN A 515 -10.97 7.84 19.95
N ARG A 516 -10.53 9.11 19.86
CA ARG A 516 -11.44 10.25 19.77
C ARG A 516 -12.26 10.28 18.48
N ILE A 517 -11.62 9.98 17.33
CA ILE A 517 -12.32 9.92 16.04
C ILE A 517 -13.35 8.80 16.05
N PHE A 518 -12.98 7.59 16.48
CA PHE A 518 -13.91 6.46 16.57
C PHE A 518 -15.05 6.70 17.54
N ALA A 519 -14.79 7.32 18.69
CA ALA A 519 -15.84 7.70 19.65
C ALA A 519 -16.80 8.76 19.06
N SER A 520 -16.29 9.69 18.26
CA SER A 520 -17.10 10.68 17.56
C SER A 520 -17.99 10.04 16.49
N ALA A 521 -17.43 9.10 15.73
CA ALA A 521 -18.18 8.34 14.71
C ALA A 521 -19.29 7.49 15.35
N HIS A 522 -19.00 6.77 16.45
CA HIS A 522 -19.99 5.99 17.21
C HIS A 522 -21.18 6.86 17.64
N ARG A 523 -20.92 8.02 18.26
CA ARG A 523 -21.99 8.96 18.67
C ARG A 523 -22.82 9.47 17.50
N ARG A 524 -22.19 9.79 16.37
CA ARG A 524 -22.90 10.25 15.16
C ARG A 524 -23.73 9.15 14.51
N LEU A 525 -23.23 7.92 14.50
CA LEU A 525 -23.96 6.76 13.96
C LEU A 525 -25.19 6.41 14.81
N ALA A 526 -25.11 6.57 16.13
CA ALA A 526 -26.25 6.37 17.02
C ALA A 526 -27.41 7.34 16.76
N ALA A 527 -27.11 8.55 16.27
CA ALA A 527 -28.11 9.58 15.96
C ALA A 527 -28.77 9.42 14.58
N VAL A 528 -28.33 8.46 13.75
CA VAL A 528 -28.73 8.34 12.34
C VAL A 528 -29.32 6.96 12.07
N VAL A 529 -30.50 6.93 11.46
CA VAL A 529 -31.18 5.70 11.04
C VAL A 529 -30.99 5.43 9.53
N ASP A 530 -30.84 6.47 8.72
CA ASP A 530 -30.65 6.37 7.27
C ASP A 530 -29.32 5.66 6.90
N VAL A 531 -29.41 4.69 5.99
CA VAL A 531 -28.27 3.87 5.53
C VAL A 531 -27.26 4.73 4.78
N VAL A 532 -27.72 5.67 3.94
CA VAL A 532 -26.82 6.51 3.13
C VAL A 532 -26.05 7.47 4.04
N ALA A 533 -26.70 8.07 5.02
CA ALA A 533 -26.05 8.90 6.01
C ALA A 533 -25.04 8.12 6.88
N ARG A 534 -25.35 6.87 7.27
CA ARG A 534 -24.39 5.98 7.95
C ARG A 534 -23.16 5.68 7.09
N GLN A 535 -23.38 5.35 5.82
CA GLN A 535 -22.30 5.11 4.84
C GLN A 535 -21.39 6.34 4.68
N ARG A 536 -21.93 7.56 4.64
CA ARG A 536 -21.14 8.80 4.60
C ARG A 536 -20.27 8.99 5.85
N ILE A 537 -20.80 8.68 7.03
CA ILE A 537 -20.03 8.75 8.28
C ILE A 537 -18.90 7.72 8.28
N LEU A 538 -19.16 6.50 7.82
CA LEU A 538 -18.17 5.43 7.68
C LEU A 538 -17.08 5.76 6.65
N ALA A 539 -17.45 6.41 5.54
CA ALA A 539 -16.50 6.92 4.56
C ALA A 539 -15.58 7.97 5.18
N ALA A 540 -16.13 9.00 5.83
CA ALA A 540 -15.36 10.04 6.50
C ALA A 540 -14.45 9.48 7.62
N LEU A 541 -14.93 8.49 8.38
CA LEU A 541 -14.13 7.80 9.40
C LEU A 541 -12.94 7.07 8.78
N GLY A 542 -13.16 6.36 7.67
CA GLY A 542 -12.12 5.63 6.96
C GLY A 542 -11.07 6.58 6.37
N GLU A 543 -11.48 7.69 5.76
CA GLU A 543 -10.56 8.71 5.24
C GLU A 543 -9.68 9.29 6.35
N ALA A 544 -10.28 9.68 7.48
CA ALA A 544 -9.54 10.19 8.64
C ALA A 544 -8.55 9.16 9.21
N ALA A 545 -8.95 7.89 9.27
CA ALA A 545 -8.08 6.80 9.71
C ALA A 545 -6.89 6.59 8.74
N LEU A 546 -7.14 6.60 7.43
CA LEU A 546 -6.09 6.46 6.43
C LEU A 546 -5.08 7.61 6.48
N THR A 547 -5.55 8.85 6.62
CA THR A 547 -4.66 10.03 6.75
C THR A 547 -3.75 9.90 7.97
N GLU A 548 -4.30 9.55 9.14
CA GLU A 548 -3.51 9.35 10.36
C GLU A 548 -2.47 8.22 10.20
N HIS A 549 -2.83 7.13 9.53
CA HIS A 549 -1.90 6.03 9.28
C HIS A 549 -0.78 6.39 8.29
N ALA A 550 -1.08 7.23 7.30
CA ALA A 550 -0.07 7.77 6.38
C ALA A 550 0.94 8.65 7.14
N GLU A 551 0.46 9.56 8.00
CA GLU A 551 1.31 10.40 8.86
C GLU A 551 2.16 9.58 9.83
N TRP A 552 1.58 8.54 10.43
CA TRP A 552 2.32 7.61 11.30
C TRP A 552 3.47 6.94 10.58
N THR A 553 3.22 6.45 9.36
CA THR A 553 4.21 5.73 8.56
C THR A 553 5.38 6.64 8.20
N LEU A 554 5.11 7.90 7.84
CA LEU A 554 6.13 8.92 7.57
C LEU A 554 7.04 9.16 8.78
N LEU A 555 6.44 9.46 9.94
CA LEU A 555 7.19 9.75 11.16
C LEU A 555 8.14 8.60 11.56
N HIS A 556 7.72 7.35 11.33
CA HIS A 556 8.52 6.18 11.70
C HIS A 556 9.59 5.82 10.66
N ARG A 557 9.44 6.26 9.41
CA ARG A 557 10.47 6.15 8.37
C ARG A 557 11.62 7.12 8.60
N GLU A 558 11.34 8.31 9.12
CA GLU A 558 12.36 9.31 9.51
C GLU A 558 13.24 8.86 10.70
N ARG A 559 12.85 7.79 11.41
CA ARG A 559 13.57 7.21 12.55
C ARG A 559 14.12 5.81 12.21
N PRO A 560 15.03 5.65 11.22
CA PRO A 560 15.58 4.34 10.86
C PRO A 560 16.43 3.76 12.00
N LEU A 561 16.64 2.44 12.04
CA LEU A 561 17.57 1.80 12.97
C LEU A 561 18.95 2.50 12.93
N PRO A 562 19.65 2.62 14.08
CA PRO A 562 20.75 3.59 14.31
C PRO A 562 22.01 3.47 13.43
N GLN A 563 22.03 2.66 12.38
CA GLN A 563 23.17 2.54 11.44
C GLN A 563 22.78 2.62 9.95
N SER A 564 21.59 3.11 9.58
CA SER A 564 21.23 3.24 8.15
C SER A 564 22.01 4.33 7.38
N ARG A 565 23.05 4.93 7.97
CA ARG A 565 23.88 6.01 7.38
C ARG A 565 25.35 5.91 7.83
N ILE A 566 25.91 4.70 7.86
CA ILE A 566 27.38 4.52 7.84
C ILE A 566 27.74 3.96 6.48
#